data_AF-A0A482TM82-F1
#
_entry.id   AF-A0A482TM82-F1
#
_cell.length_a   1.000
_cell.length_b   1.000
_cell.length_c   1.000
_cell.angle_alpha   90.00
_cell.angle_beta   90.00
_cell.angle_gamma   90.00
#
_symmetry.space_group_name_H-M   'P 1'
#
loop_
_entity.id
_entity.type
_entity.pdbx_description
1 polymer ?
#
loop_
_entity_poly.entity_id
_entity_poly.type
_entity_poly.pdbx_seq_one_letter_code
_entity_poly.pdbx_strand_id
1 'polypeptide(L)'
;MSQQQEKEQEQEQEQEIHVTRVDGKVKEATVVPQGVDINSQDAVFQSGNIGTQFVGTEPFWNNMDFNRMSDILSWVSDAWRSHIEDGSGDYESWFTAQGPAGVTVPSSALPSSGSLAGRLIDADDWLQNNESDFYDGPSAIVIIDYYGQDSNTYGVGYEGTAGDSDNKSSLADAHHEDNNNLPTELSEVKADGTAFHELLHLYNSSHPADVSTRSASPDDEISIMYSWDGVSCSNNGSTEVIVEWVSNCAENSVHSYIDSNF
;
A
#
# COMPACT_ATOMS: atom_id res chain seq x y z
N MET A 1 21.00 37.80 -22.39
CA MET A 1 21.17 36.80 -21.32
C MET A 1 19.79 36.31 -20.96
N SER A 2 19.51 35.07 -21.36
CA SER A 2 18.23 34.38 -21.28
C SER A 2 18.01 33.89 -19.84
N GLN A 3 16.88 34.27 -19.24
CA GLN A 3 16.38 33.73 -17.97
C GLN A 3 15.01 33.03 -18.17
N GLN A 4 14.74 32.58 -19.40
CA GLN A 4 13.41 32.08 -19.80
C GLN A 4 13.42 30.60 -20.22
N GLN A 5 14.44 29.83 -19.83
CA GLN A 5 14.65 28.46 -20.31
C GLN A 5 14.93 27.40 -19.23
N GLU A 6 14.60 27.66 -17.96
CA GLU A 6 14.65 26.63 -16.89
C GLU A 6 13.27 26.50 -16.21
N LYS A 7 12.23 26.30 -17.03
CA LYS A 7 11.06 25.54 -16.60
C LYS A 7 11.16 24.21 -17.30
N GLU A 8 11.98 23.33 -16.71
CA GLU A 8 11.98 21.92 -17.08
C GLU A 8 10.56 21.38 -16.93
N GLN A 9 10.13 20.72 -18.00
CA GLN A 9 8.88 20.02 -18.07
C GLN A 9 8.98 18.81 -17.13
N GLU A 10 8.39 18.90 -15.94
CA GLU A 10 7.82 17.70 -15.33
C GLU A 10 6.68 17.26 -16.25
N GLN A 11 7.00 16.45 -17.25
CA GLN A 11 6.01 15.56 -17.82
C GLN A 11 5.74 14.54 -16.71
N GLU A 12 4.65 14.74 -15.97
CA GLU A 12 3.96 13.63 -15.29
C GLU A 12 3.71 12.57 -16.35
N GLN A 13 4.57 11.56 -16.42
CA GLN A 13 4.35 10.38 -17.25
C GLN A 13 3.32 9.54 -16.51
N GLU A 14 2.07 9.59 -16.98
CA GLU A 14 0.98 8.72 -16.51
C GLU A 14 1.45 7.26 -16.54
N GLN A 15 1.34 6.56 -15.41
CA GLN A 15 1.62 5.13 -15.34
C GLN A 15 0.60 4.36 -16.20
N GLU A 16 1.08 3.43 -17.03
CA GLU A 16 0.19 2.57 -17.80
C GLU A 16 -0.32 1.43 -16.91
N ILE A 17 -1.63 1.39 -16.67
CA ILE A 17 -2.29 0.29 -15.95
C ILE A 17 -2.78 -0.74 -16.97
N HIS A 18 -2.24 -1.95 -16.91
CA HIS A 18 -2.62 -3.04 -17.78
C HIS A 18 -3.73 -3.89 -17.14
N VAL A 19 -4.92 -3.93 -17.75
CA VAL A 19 -6.10 -4.61 -17.19
C VAL A 19 -6.42 -5.89 -17.96
N THR A 20 -6.48 -7.02 -17.25
CA THR A 20 -6.95 -8.31 -17.77
C THR A 20 -8.40 -8.57 -17.34
N ARG A 21 -9.23 -9.09 -18.26
CA ARG A 21 -10.65 -9.40 -18.00
C ARG A 21 -11.02 -10.83 -18.35
N VAL A 22 -11.91 -11.42 -17.56
CA VAL A 22 -12.56 -12.71 -17.82
C VAL A 22 -14.07 -12.50 -17.81
N ASP A 23 -14.75 -12.91 -18.88
CA ASP A 23 -16.21 -12.73 -19.04
C ASP A 23 -16.69 -11.27 -18.81
N GLY A 24 -15.87 -10.30 -19.20
CA GLY A 24 -16.13 -8.87 -19.04
C GLY A 24 -15.84 -8.29 -17.65
N LYS A 25 -15.58 -9.15 -16.64
CA LYS A 25 -15.18 -8.74 -15.29
C LYS A 25 -13.66 -8.59 -15.20
N VAL A 26 -13.19 -7.64 -14.37
CA VAL A 26 -11.76 -7.47 -14.14
C VAL A 26 -11.24 -8.66 -13.35
N LYS A 27 -10.20 -9.30 -13.87
CA LYS A 27 -9.46 -10.37 -13.20
C LYS A 27 -8.29 -9.76 -12.41
N GLU A 28 -7.49 -8.93 -13.04
CA GLU A 28 -6.34 -8.26 -12.43
C GLU A 28 -6.00 -6.98 -13.21
N ALA A 29 -5.33 -6.04 -12.54
CA ALA A 29 -4.70 -4.88 -13.15
C ALA A 29 -3.28 -4.72 -12.61
N THR A 30 -2.32 -4.46 -13.50
CA THR A 30 -0.90 -4.43 -13.15
C THR A 30 -0.26 -3.12 -13.62
N VAL A 31 0.56 -2.55 -12.74
CA VAL A 31 1.56 -1.52 -13.03
C VAL A 31 2.93 -2.17 -12.98
N VAL A 32 3.77 -1.91 -13.98
CA VAL A 32 5.16 -2.38 -14.03
C VAL A 32 6.12 -1.18 -14.13
N PRO A 33 7.38 -1.34 -13.69
CA PRO A 33 8.42 -0.33 -13.91
C PRO A 33 8.61 0.00 -15.40
N GLN A 34 9.11 1.20 -15.68
CA GLN A 34 9.28 1.66 -17.05
C GLN A 34 10.26 0.78 -17.84
N GLY A 35 9.87 0.40 -19.05
CA GLY A 35 10.71 -0.42 -19.93
C GLY A 35 10.60 -1.93 -19.73
N VAL A 36 9.76 -2.40 -18.79
CA VAL A 36 9.42 -3.81 -18.62
C VAL A 36 8.32 -4.22 -19.61
N ASP A 37 8.55 -5.27 -20.41
CA ASP A 37 7.52 -5.84 -21.29
C ASP A 37 6.63 -6.81 -20.52
N ILE A 38 5.40 -6.38 -20.22
CA ILE A 38 4.40 -7.18 -19.50
C ILE A 38 4.01 -8.49 -20.20
N ASN A 39 4.22 -8.59 -21.52
CA ASN A 39 3.93 -9.83 -22.26
C ASN A 39 5.05 -10.87 -22.14
N SER A 40 6.21 -10.46 -21.66
CA SER A 40 7.25 -11.40 -21.24
C SER A 40 7.06 -11.71 -19.76
N GLN A 41 6.32 -12.79 -19.47
CA GLN A 41 6.22 -13.32 -18.11
C GLN A 41 7.61 -13.53 -17.49
N ASP A 42 8.60 -13.83 -18.32
CA ASP A 42 9.98 -13.91 -17.88
C ASP A 42 10.58 -12.56 -17.43
N ALA A 43 10.21 -11.40 -17.99
CA ALA A 43 10.80 -10.11 -17.55
C ALA A 43 10.14 -9.51 -16.30
N VAL A 44 8.87 -9.79 -16.05
CA VAL A 44 8.19 -9.33 -14.82
C VAL A 44 8.66 -10.16 -13.60
N PHE A 45 8.97 -11.45 -13.82
CA PHE A 45 9.21 -12.43 -12.74
C PHE A 45 10.64 -13.03 -12.65
N GLN A 46 11.63 -12.69 -13.51
CA GLN A 46 12.95 -13.37 -13.51
C GLN A 46 14.18 -12.65 -12.91
N SER A 47 14.09 -11.52 -12.21
CA SER A 47 15.31 -11.02 -11.55
C SER A 47 15.03 -10.07 -10.40
N GLY A 48 15.03 -10.56 -9.15
CA GLY A 48 15.16 -9.70 -7.97
C GLY A 48 14.08 -8.62 -7.78
N ASN A 49 13.01 -8.62 -8.57
CA ASN A 49 12.06 -7.51 -8.61
C ASN A 49 11.09 -7.60 -7.43
N ILE A 50 11.11 -6.53 -6.64
CA ILE A 50 10.16 -6.26 -5.57
C ILE A 50 8.76 -6.26 -6.18
N GLY A 51 7.88 -7.06 -5.62
CA GLY A 51 6.55 -7.27 -6.16
C GLY A 51 5.49 -7.16 -5.09
N THR A 52 4.45 -6.37 -5.34
CA THR A 52 3.33 -6.22 -4.42
C THR A 52 2.01 -6.60 -5.08
N GLN A 53 1.23 -7.45 -4.42
CA GLN A 53 -0.12 -7.80 -4.85
C GLN A 53 -1.19 -7.24 -3.91
N PHE A 54 -2.25 -6.68 -4.48
CA PHE A 54 -3.44 -6.26 -3.74
C PHE A 54 -4.56 -7.27 -3.95
N VAL A 55 -5.22 -7.65 -2.86
CA VAL A 55 -6.35 -8.58 -2.90
C VAL A 55 -7.51 -8.05 -2.06
N GLY A 56 -8.71 -8.02 -2.64
CA GLY A 56 -9.91 -7.63 -1.92
C GLY A 56 -10.51 -8.81 -1.15
N THR A 57 -11.07 -8.54 0.02
CA THR A 57 -11.95 -9.50 0.71
C THR A 57 -13.35 -9.49 0.10
N GLU A 58 -14.13 -10.55 0.30
CA GLU A 58 -15.55 -10.57 -0.11
C GLU A 58 -16.36 -9.43 0.53
N PRO A 59 -16.20 -9.07 1.83
CA PRO A 59 -16.77 -7.84 2.38
C PRO A 59 -16.40 -6.57 1.61
N PHE A 60 -15.15 -6.42 1.17
CA PHE A 60 -14.75 -5.29 0.33
C PHE A 60 -15.55 -5.25 -0.97
N TRP A 61 -15.60 -6.34 -1.73
CA TRP A 61 -16.33 -6.39 -3.01
C TRP A 61 -17.85 -6.27 -2.88
N ASN A 62 -18.41 -6.55 -1.70
CA ASN A 62 -19.83 -6.36 -1.42
C ASN A 62 -20.21 -4.88 -1.19
N ASN A 63 -19.23 -4.02 -0.89
CA ASN A 63 -19.45 -2.61 -0.54
C ASN A 63 -18.75 -1.63 -1.49
N MET A 64 -17.68 -2.07 -2.15
CA MET A 64 -16.83 -1.29 -3.06
C MET A 64 -16.77 -1.98 -4.43
N ASP A 65 -16.26 -1.27 -5.44
CA ASP A 65 -16.02 -1.81 -6.77
C ASP A 65 -14.54 -1.81 -7.16
N PHE A 66 -14.24 -2.30 -8.36
CA PHE A 66 -12.87 -2.34 -8.86
C PHE A 66 -12.25 -0.94 -9.04
N ASN A 67 -13.04 0.11 -9.21
CA ASN A 67 -12.47 1.46 -9.36
C ASN A 67 -11.79 1.87 -8.05
N ARG A 68 -12.40 1.61 -6.88
CA ARG A 68 -11.75 1.92 -5.59
C ARG A 68 -10.45 1.15 -5.41
N MET A 69 -10.43 -0.15 -5.74
CA MET A 69 -9.20 -0.95 -5.73
C MET A 69 -8.15 -0.39 -6.70
N SER A 70 -8.57 0.05 -7.89
CA SER A 70 -7.69 0.66 -8.89
C SER A 70 -7.12 2.01 -8.43
N ASP A 71 -7.91 2.80 -7.70
CA ASP A 71 -7.47 4.07 -7.10
C ASP A 71 -6.39 3.79 -6.04
N ILE A 72 -6.60 2.80 -5.16
CA ILE A 72 -5.60 2.34 -4.17
C ILE A 72 -4.32 1.90 -4.87
N LEU A 73 -4.44 1.02 -5.88
CA LEU A 73 -3.30 0.53 -6.66
C LEU A 73 -2.47 1.69 -7.25
N SER A 74 -3.15 2.65 -7.89
CA SER A 74 -2.50 3.77 -8.56
C SER A 74 -1.79 4.66 -7.54
N TRP A 75 -2.48 5.01 -6.46
CA TRP A 75 -1.94 5.87 -5.41
C TRP A 75 -0.73 5.24 -4.71
N VAL A 76 -0.82 3.97 -4.33
CA VAL A 76 0.30 3.27 -3.66
C VAL A 76 1.50 3.13 -4.61
N SER A 77 1.25 2.81 -5.88
CA SER A 77 2.30 2.73 -6.90
C SER A 77 2.99 4.08 -7.13
N ASP A 78 2.23 5.17 -7.20
CA ASP A 78 2.76 6.52 -7.35
C ASP A 78 3.54 6.96 -6.09
N ALA A 79 3.05 6.65 -4.89
CA ALA A 79 3.73 6.94 -3.64
C ALA A 79 5.04 6.16 -3.50
N TRP A 80 5.06 4.87 -3.84
CA TRP A 80 6.29 4.07 -3.87
C TRP A 80 7.32 4.66 -4.84
N ARG A 81 6.93 4.94 -6.08
CA ARG A 81 7.81 5.54 -7.08
C ARG A 81 8.36 6.90 -6.64
N SER A 82 7.55 7.71 -5.95
CA SER A 82 7.93 9.07 -5.58
C SER A 82 8.81 9.13 -4.32
N HIS A 83 8.72 8.13 -3.44
CA HIS A 83 9.31 8.17 -2.11
C HIS A 83 10.27 7.03 -1.77
N ILE A 84 10.20 5.91 -2.49
CA ILE A 84 11.05 4.74 -2.26
C ILE A 84 12.00 4.53 -3.44
N GLU A 85 11.56 4.73 -4.68
CA GLU A 85 12.47 4.62 -5.83
C GLU A 85 13.46 5.81 -5.88
N ASP A 86 14.75 5.52 -6.11
CA ASP A 86 15.83 6.53 -6.17
C ASP A 86 16.43 6.70 -7.59
N GLY A 87 15.89 5.98 -8.58
CA GLY A 87 16.36 5.97 -9.96
C GLY A 87 17.58 5.09 -10.24
N SER A 88 18.06 4.31 -9.26
CA SER A 88 19.11 3.28 -9.46
C SER A 88 18.59 2.04 -10.18
N GLY A 89 17.29 1.76 -10.03
CA GLY A 89 16.64 0.50 -10.42
C GLY A 89 16.54 -0.52 -9.29
N ASP A 90 17.27 -0.35 -8.19
CA ASP A 90 17.37 -1.36 -7.11
C ASP A 90 16.08 -1.43 -6.26
N TYR A 91 15.28 -0.36 -6.25
CA TYR A 91 14.04 -0.26 -5.47
C TYR A 91 12.77 -0.24 -6.34
N GLU A 92 12.89 -0.49 -7.64
CA GLU A 92 11.74 -0.53 -8.55
C GLU A 92 10.80 -1.68 -8.16
N SER A 93 9.49 -1.40 -8.13
CA SER A 93 8.48 -2.40 -7.77
C SER A 93 7.39 -2.51 -8.84
N TRP A 94 6.90 -3.72 -9.07
CA TRP A 94 5.64 -3.93 -9.78
C TRP A 94 4.48 -4.04 -8.78
N PHE A 95 3.30 -3.61 -9.21
CA PHE A 95 2.09 -3.62 -8.39
C PHE A 95 0.94 -4.26 -9.17
N THR A 96 0.27 -5.26 -8.59
CA THR A 96 -0.88 -5.91 -9.22
C THR A 96 -2.07 -5.95 -8.28
N ALA A 97 -3.21 -5.41 -8.69
CA ALA A 97 -4.46 -5.57 -7.96
C ALA A 97 -5.36 -6.65 -8.57
N GLN A 98 -5.85 -7.54 -7.74
CA GLN A 98 -6.86 -8.53 -8.11
C GLN A 98 -8.23 -7.86 -8.20
N GLY A 99 -8.97 -8.20 -9.24
CA GLY A 99 -10.37 -7.83 -9.39
C GLY A 99 -11.31 -8.89 -8.81
N PRO A 100 -12.64 -8.63 -8.82
CA PRO A 100 -13.63 -9.56 -8.27
C PRO A 100 -13.78 -10.87 -9.07
N ALA A 101 -13.12 -10.99 -10.23
CA ALA A 101 -13.00 -12.25 -10.97
C ALA A 101 -11.61 -12.91 -10.84
N GLY A 102 -10.71 -12.30 -10.08
CA GLY A 102 -9.42 -12.85 -9.68
C GLY A 102 -9.48 -13.51 -8.30
N VAL A 103 -8.38 -13.47 -7.56
CA VAL A 103 -8.33 -13.96 -6.18
C VAL A 103 -9.15 -13.05 -5.27
N THR A 104 -9.89 -13.64 -4.32
CA THR A 104 -10.68 -12.92 -3.32
C THR A 104 -10.71 -13.75 -2.05
N VAL A 105 -10.41 -13.11 -0.91
CA VAL A 105 -10.52 -13.78 0.39
C VAL A 105 -11.99 -13.89 0.77
N PRO A 106 -12.55 -15.12 0.94
CA PRO A 106 -13.96 -15.29 1.21
C PRO A 106 -14.30 -14.83 2.63
N SER A 107 -15.49 -14.28 2.81
CA SER A 107 -15.98 -13.85 4.14
C SER A 107 -15.99 -14.99 5.16
N SER A 108 -16.11 -16.24 4.72
CA SER A 108 -16.06 -17.43 5.56
C SER A 108 -14.68 -17.74 6.14
N ALA A 109 -13.61 -17.20 5.55
CA ALA A 109 -12.26 -17.30 6.11
C ALA A 109 -12.04 -16.28 7.22
N LEU A 110 -12.84 -15.21 7.28
CA LEU A 110 -12.57 -14.06 8.14
C LEU A 110 -13.41 -14.12 9.41
N PRO A 111 -12.86 -13.77 10.58
CA PRO A 111 -13.62 -13.74 11.82
C PRO A 111 -14.69 -12.66 11.75
N SER A 112 -15.93 -13.02 12.10
CA SER A 112 -17.10 -12.13 12.07
C SER A 112 -17.16 -11.15 13.27
N SER A 113 -16.32 -11.40 14.27
CA SER A 113 -16.09 -10.56 15.45
C SER A 113 -14.64 -10.71 15.89
N GLY A 114 -13.98 -9.62 16.24
CA GLY A 114 -12.54 -9.60 16.53
C GLY A 114 -11.90 -8.28 16.15
N SER A 115 -10.57 -8.28 16.04
CA SER A 115 -9.76 -7.14 15.59
C SER A 115 -9.33 -7.30 14.13
N LEU A 116 -8.85 -6.21 13.51
CA LEU A 116 -8.21 -6.30 12.20
C LEU A 116 -7.02 -7.27 12.19
N ALA A 117 -6.25 -7.33 13.28
CA ALA A 117 -5.13 -8.28 13.41
C ALA A 117 -5.57 -9.75 13.27
N GLY A 118 -6.72 -10.13 13.86
CA GLY A 118 -7.25 -11.48 13.69
C GLY A 118 -7.72 -11.75 12.26
N ARG A 119 -8.23 -10.72 11.58
CA ARG A 119 -8.63 -10.82 10.16
C ARG A 119 -7.42 -10.92 9.24
N LEU A 120 -6.33 -10.20 9.51
CA LEU A 120 -5.07 -10.34 8.79
C LEU A 120 -4.55 -11.77 8.87
N ILE A 121 -4.45 -12.33 10.09
CA ILE A 121 -3.95 -13.69 10.31
C ILE A 121 -4.78 -14.70 9.51
N ASP A 122 -6.11 -14.67 9.65
CA ASP A 122 -6.98 -15.65 9.00
C ASP A 122 -7.02 -15.47 7.47
N ALA A 123 -6.84 -14.23 6.97
CA ALA A 123 -6.76 -13.95 5.54
C ALA A 123 -5.43 -14.42 4.94
N ASP A 124 -4.31 -14.14 5.61
CA ASP A 124 -2.97 -14.58 5.24
C ASP A 124 -2.89 -16.12 5.20
N ASP A 125 -3.36 -16.79 6.25
CA ASP A 125 -3.48 -18.24 6.32
C ASP A 125 -4.35 -18.79 5.17
N TRP A 126 -5.47 -18.13 4.84
CA TRP A 126 -6.33 -18.59 3.76
C TRP A 126 -5.64 -18.48 2.41
N LEU A 127 -4.98 -17.37 2.11
CA LEU A 127 -4.25 -17.15 0.86
C LEU A 127 -3.11 -18.17 0.72
N GLN A 128 -2.31 -18.36 1.76
CA GLN A 128 -1.21 -19.34 1.75
C GLN A 128 -1.71 -20.76 1.49
N ASN A 129 -2.82 -21.15 2.13
CA ASN A 129 -3.32 -22.53 2.05
C ASN A 129 -4.18 -22.85 0.82
N ASN A 130 -4.78 -21.84 0.17
CA ASN A 130 -5.76 -22.05 -0.91
C ASN A 130 -5.32 -21.44 -2.25
N GLU A 131 -4.41 -20.48 -2.23
CA GLU A 131 -3.98 -19.69 -3.38
C GLU A 131 -2.44 -19.64 -3.43
N SER A 132 -1.76 -20.77 -3.23
CA SER A 132 -0.30 -20.83 -3.07
C SER A 132 0.48 -20.20 -4.22
N ASP A 133 0.05 -20.40 -5.47
CA ASP A 133 0.73 -19.82 -6.65
C ASP A 133 0.61 -18.28 -6.66
N PHE A 134 -0.51 -17.75 -6.17
CA PHE A 134 -0.70 -16.31 -5.95
C PHE A 134 0.15 -15.84 -4.77
N TYR A 135 0.12 -16.56 -3.66
CA TYR A 135 0.82 -16.21 -2.43
C TYR A 135 2.34 -16.19 -2.62
N ASP A 136 2.92 -17.18 -3.29
CA ASP A 136 4.36 -17.33 -3.46
C ASP A 136 4.96 -16.34 -4.48
N GLY A 137 4.14 -15.76 -5.35
CA GLY A 137 4.58 -14.89 -6.45
C GLY A 137 5.20 -13.54 -6.02
N PRO A 138 4.54 -12.72 -5.18
CA PRO A 138 5.03 -11.40 -4.78
C PRO A 138 5.95 -11.43 -3.55
N SER A 139 6.68 -10.33 -3.35
CA SER A 139 7.39 -10.03 -2.10
C SER A 139 6.44 -9.64 -0.98
N ALA A 140 5.34 -8.95 -1.30
CA ALA A 140 4.37 -8.43 -0.33
C ALA A 140 2.93 -8.58 -0.85
N ILE A 141 1.99 -8.76 0.08
CA ILE A 141 0.55 -8.81 -0.21
C ILE A 141 -0.16 -7.76 0.65
N VAL A 142 -0.98 -6.92 0.04
CA VAL A 142 -1.82 -5.95 0.74
C VAL A 142 -3.29 -6.35 0.57
N ILE A 143 -3.92 -6.68 1.69
CA ILE A 143 -5.30 -7.13 1.74
C ILE A 143 -6.19 -5.90 1.97
N ILE A 144 -7.13 -5.65 1.06
CA ILE A 144 -8.10 -4.57 1.21
C ILE A 144 -9.40 -5.16 1.73
N ASP A 145 -9.76 -4.78 2.95
CA ASP A 145 -10.94 -5.26 3.65
C ASP A 145 -12.02 -4.19 3.78
N TYR A 146 -13.18 -4.58 4.29
CA TYR A 146 -14.26 -3.67 4.69
C TYR A 146 -14.91 -4.27 5.94
N TYR A 147 -14.32 -3.98 7.10
CA TYR A 147 -14.71 -4.61 8.38
C TYR A 147 -15.49 -3.65 9.27
N GLY A 148 -14.92 -2.47 9.56
CA GLY A 148 -15.62 -1.41 10.25
C GLY A 148 -15.94 -1.64 11.73
N GLN A 149 -15.37 -2.67 12.37
CA GLN A 149 -15.59 -2.93 13.79
C GLN A 149 -14.40 -2.58 14.69
N ASP A 150 -13.27 -2.14 14.13
CA ASP A 150 -12.07 -1.76 14.87
C ASP A 150 -11.94 -0.24 14.91
N SER A 151 -12.54 0.41 15.91
CA SER A 151 -12.85 1.85 15.85
C SER A 151 -11.64 2.79 15.80
N ASN A 152 -10.44 2.29 16.11
CA ASN A 152 -9.21 3.07 16.17
C ASN A 152 -8.06 2.45 15.36
N THR A 153 -8.30 1.34 14.66
CA THR A 153 -7.29 0.65 13.86
C THR A 153 -7.77 0.67 12.42
N TYR A 154 -6.95 1.22 11.52
CA TYR A 154 -7.29 1.39 10.11
C TYR A 154 -6.57 0.38 9.22
N GLY A 155 -5.42 -0.10 9.70
CA GLY A 155 -4.65 -1.13 9.06
C GLY A 155 -3.82 -1.91 10.07
N VAL A 156 -3.27 -3.02 9.61
CA VAL A 156 -2.33 -3.85 10.36
C VAL A 156 -1.43 -4.60 9.39
N GLY A 157 -0.13 -4.64 9.66
CA GLY A 157 0.84 -5.39 8.88
C GLY A 157 1.76 -6.22 9.75
N TYR A 158 2.28 -7.31 9.19
CA TYR A 158 3.50 -7.91 9.72
C TYR A 158 4.68 -6.95 9.49
N GLU A 159 5.69 -7.02 10.35
CA GLU A 159 6.86 -6.14 10.26
C GLU A 159 8.08 -6.92 9.76
N GLY A 160 8.70 -6.45 8.67
CA GLY A 160 9.94 -6.99 8.14
C GLY A 160 9.85 -8.44 7.66
N THR A 161 8.79 -8.76 6.93
CA THR A 161 8.50 -10.09 6.39
C THR A 161 8.35 -10.09 4.86
N ALA A 162 8.52 -8.96 4.19
CA ALA A 162 8.50 -8.91 2.73
C ALA A 162 9.61 -9.82 2.15
N GLY A 163 9.26 -10.64 1.16
CA GLY A 163 10.15 -11.64 0.56
C GLY A 163 10.21 -12.99 1.29
N ASP A 164 9.64 -13.09 2.50
CA ASP A 164 9.53 -14.38 3.19
C ASP A 164 8.46 -15.29 2.56
N SER A 165 8.54 -16.59 2.87
CA SER A 165 7.55 -17.57 2.41
C SER A 165 6.22 -17.51 3.17
N ASP A 166 6.20 -16.86 4.33
CA ASP A 166 5.08 -16.85 5.28
C ASP A 166 4.93 -15.42 5.85
N ASN A 167 3.72 -15.04 6.27
CA ASN A 167 3.43 -13.78 6.96
C ASN A 167 3.87 -12.51 6.18
N LYS A 168 3.82 -12.52 4.85
CA LYS A 168 4.18 -11.35 4.01
C LYS A 168 2.98 -10.48 3.63
N SER A 169 1.92 -10.54 4.43
CA SER A 169 0.67 -9.81 4.19
C SER A 169 0.48 -8.64 5.14
N SER A 170 -0.17 -7.60 4.66
CA SER A 170 -0.76 -6.55 5.48
C SER A 170 -2.23 -6.36 5.12
N LEU A 171 -2.98 -5.61 5.92
CA LEU A 171 -4.40 -5.37 5.73
C LEU A 171 -4.73 -3.90 5.96
N ALA A 172 -5.47 -3.30 5.03
CA ALA A 172 -6.07 -1.97 5.17
C ALA A 172 -7.60 -2.07 5.13
N ASP A 173 -8.29 -1.41 6.05
CA ASP A 173 -9.76 -1.42 6.15
C ASP A 173 -10.36 -0.24 5.38
N ALA A 174 -10.99 -0.48 4.23
CA ALA A 174 -11.63 0.59 3.46
C ALA A 174 -12.91 1.14 4.11
N HIS A 175 -13.46 0.49 5.16
CA HIS A 175 -14.68 0.95 5.81
C HIS A 175 -14.53 2.33 6.48
N HIS A 176 -13.33 2.73 6.91
CA HIS A 176 -13.15 4.01 7.60
C HIS A 176 -13.47 5.24 6.74
N GLU A 177 -13.55 5.07 5.42
CA GLU A 177 -13.92 6.12 4.47
C GLU A 177 -15.40 6.49 4.58
N ASP A 178 -16.20 5.63 5.20
CA ASP A 178 -17.64 5.82 5.27
C ASP A 178 -18.05 6.80 6.37
N ASN A 179 -19.10 7.57 6.08
CA ASN A 179 -19.87 8.37 7.04
C ASN A 179 -19.08 9.41 7.86
N ASN A 180 -18.00 9.96 7.31
CA ASN A 180 -17.11 10.91 8.01
C ASN A 180 -16.50 10.32 9.31
N ASN A 181 -16.33 9.00 9.37
CA ASN A 181 -15.65 8.37 10.50
C ASN A 181 -14.13 8.51 10.41
N LEU A 182 -13.60 8.96 9.27
CA LEU A 182 -12.21 9.27 9.09
C LEU A 182 -11.85 10.56 9.84
N PRO A 183 -10.88 10.52 10.77
CA PRO A 183 -10.39 11.70 11.44
C PRO A 183 -9.72 12.65 10.46
N THR A 184 -9.77 13.93 10.83
CA THR A 184 -9.35 15.05 9.98
C THR A 184 -7.92 14.92 9.49
N GLU A 185 -7.07 14.32 10.32
CA GLU A 185 -5.65 14.04 10.11
C GLU A 185 -5.42 13.06 8.96
N LEU A 186 -6.33 12.11 8.69
CA LEU A 186 -6.22 11.16 7.57
C LEU A 186 -6.95 11.61 6.31
N SER A 187 -7.63 12.75 6.33
CA SER A 187 -8.58 13.16 5.28
C SER A 187 -7.99 13.26 3.88
N GLU A 188 -6.67 13.42 3.78
CA GLU A 188 -5.94 13.49 2.51
C GLU A 188 -5.55 12.12 1.95
N VAL A 189 -5.36 11.10 2.78
CA VAL A 189 -4.76 9.82 2.35
C VAL A 189 -5.72 8.62 2.40
N LYS A 190 -6.74 8.64 3.27
CA LYS A 190 -7.79 7.60 3.34
C LYS A 190 -7.22 6.16 3.37
N ALA A 191 -7.91 5.17 2.81
CA ALA A 191 -7.42 3.78 2.75
C ALA A 191 -6.23 3.59 1.80
N ASP A 192 -6.00 4.52 0.87
CA ASP A 192 -4.83 4.49 -0.02
C ASP A 192 -3.54 4.64 0.80
N GLY A 193 -3.52 5.66 1.65
CA GLY A 193 -2.43 5.92 2.59
C GLY A 193 -2.25 4.81 3.61
N THR A 194 -3.35 4.27 4.13
CA THR A 194 -3.28 3.11 5.05
C THR A 194 -2.66 1.91 4.34
N ALA A 195 -3.08 1.58 3.12
CA ALA A 195 -2.51 0.49 2.35
C ALA A 195 -0.99 0.68 2.14
N PHE A 196 -0.54 1.89 1.85
CA PHE A 196 0.88 2.20 1.72
C PHE A 196 1.62 2.13 3.07
N HIS A 197 1.06 2.70 4.14
CA HIS A 197 1.61 2.62 5.50
C HIS A 197 1.89 1.18 5.91
N GLU A 198 0.88 0.32 5.75
CA GLU A 198 1.01 -1.09 6.13
C GLU A 198 1.93 -1.87 5.19
N LEU A 199 2.04 -1.45 3.92
CA LEU A 199 3.05 -2.00 3.01
C LEU A 199 4.48 -1.68 3.50
N LEU A 200 4.74 -0.46 3.97
CA LEU A 200 6.06 -0.08 4.47
C LEU A 200 6.46 -0.85 5.74
N HIS A 201 5.49 -1.24 6.58
CA HIS A 201 5.74 -2.16 7.69
C HIS A 201 6.32 -3.51 7.23
N LEU A 202 5.83 -4.08 6.12
CA LEU A 202 6.36 -5.34 5.57
C LEU A 202 7.85 -5.23 5.20
N TYR A 203 8.32 -4.04 4.81
CA TYR A 203 9.73 -3.74 4.55
C TYR A 203 10.46 -3.18 5.78
N ASN A 204 10.02 -3.54 6.98
CA ASN A 204 10.67 -3.25 8.27
C ASN A 204 10.77 -1.76 8.61
N SER A 205 9.86 -0.93 8.11
CA SER A 205 9.71 0.44 8.61
C SER A 205 8.84 0.43 9.87
N SER A 206 9.34 0.95 10.98
CA SER A 206 8.56 1.13 12.21
C SER A 206 7.99 2.56 12.29
N HIS A 207 7.01 2.78 13.18
CA HIS A 207 6.55 4.13 13.47
C HIS A 207 7.68 5.00 14.05
N PRO A 208 7.79 6.28 13.65
CA PRO A 208 8.78 7.18 14.21
C PRO A 208 8.46 7.47 15.68
N ALA A 209 9.51 7.63 16.49
CA ALA A 209 9.37 7.97 17.91
C ALA A 209 8.96 9.43 18.15
N ASP A 210 9.09 10.28 17.13
CA ASP A 210 8.67 11.68 17.09
C ASP A 210 7.67 11.92 15.96
N VAL A 211 6.90 13.02 16.07
CA VAL A 211 6.17 13.54 14.91
C VAL A 211 7.24 14.06 13.96
N SER A 212 7.67 13.25 13.00
CA SER A 212 8.49 13.75 11.91
C SER A 212 7.61 14.72 11.12
N THR A 213 7.81 16.02 11.33
CA THR A 213 7.18 17.06 10.52
C THR A 213 8.11 17.42 9.37
N ARG A 214 7.54 17.66 8.19
CA ARG A 214 8.33 18.05 7.02
C ARG A 214 8.88 19.46 7.25
N SER A 215 10.16 19.56 7.62
CA SER A 215 10.81 20.82 7.98
C SER A 215 10.99 21.75 6.77
N ALA A 216 9.92 22.42 6.35
CA ALA A 216 9.85 23.57 5.44
C ALA A 216 8.42 23.82 4.89
N SER A 217 7.43 22.95 5.18
CA SER A 217 6.07 23.19 4.70
C SER A 217 5.37 24.26 5.57
N PRO A 218 4.66 25.24 4.96
CA PRO A 218 3.81 26.17 5.70
C PRO A 218 2.58 25.49 6.32
N ASP A 219 2.28 24.26 5.89
CA ASP A 219 1.22 23.40 6.38
C ASP A 219 1.87 22.32 7.26
N ASP A 220 1.33 22.10 8.46
CA ASP A 220 1.88 21.13 9.43
C ASP A 220 1.65 19.69 8.94
N GLU A 221 2.46 19.24 7.96
CA GLU A 221 2.42 17.91 7.33
C GLU A 221 3.16 16.85 8.17
N ILE A 222 2.49 15.71 8.37
CA ILE A 222 3.02 14.52 9.05
C ILE A 222 3.32 13.42 8.03
N SER A 223 4.42 12.68 8.25
CA SER A 223 4.76 11.52 7.44
C SER A 223 3.71 10.40 7.52
N ILE A 224 3.53 9.70 6.40
CA ILE A 224 2.61 8.56 6.30
C ILE A 224 2.86 7.49 7.37
N MET A 225 4.11 7.28 7.83
CA MET A 225 4.45 6.25 8.83
C MET A 225 4.18 6.65 10.29
N TYR A 226 3.54 7.78 10.56
CA TYR A 226 3.25 8.23 11.92
C TYR A 226 2.29 7.31 12.68
N SER A 227 2.60 7.00 13.94
CA SER A 227 1.73 6.22 14.83
C SER A 227 0.58 7.08 15.35
N TRP A 228 -0.64 6.70 14.99
CA TRP A 228 -1.84 7.27 15.57
C TRP A 228 -1.96 7.04 17.10
N ASP A 229 -1.59 5.84 17.57
CA ASP A 229 -1.97 5.33 18.90
C ASP A 229 -1.27 5.99 20.11
N GLY A 230 -0.51 7.07 19.90
CA GLY A 230 0.58 7.42 20.81
C GLY A 230 0.67 8.85 21.34
N VAL A 231 -0.16 9.81 20.91
CA VAL A 231 0.08 11.21 21.30
C VAL A 231 -1.15 11.86 21.93
N SER A 232 -1.22 11.78 23.26
CA SER A 232 -1.94 12.75 24.08
C SER A 232 -1.19 14.09 24.09
N CYS A 233 -1.05 14.75 22.94
CA CYS A 233 -0.62 16.15 22.90
C CYS A 233 -1.86 16.98 23.19
N SER A 234 -2.17 17.15 24.47
CA SER A 234 -3.03 18.23 24.90
C SER A 234 -2.43 19.56 24.39
N ASN A 235 -3.04 20.13 23.34
CA ASN A 235 -2.63 21.32 22.58
C ASN A 235 -1.35 21.18 21.71
N ASN A 236 -1.52 20.69 20.48
CA ASN A 236 -0.88 21.35 19.34
C ASN A 236 -1.95 22.16 18.60
N GLY A 237 -1.55 23.21 17.88
CA GLY A 237 -2.43 24.15 17.18
C GLY A 237 -3.22 23.50 16.05
N SER A 238 -3.49 24.25 14.98
CA SER A 238 -4.17 23.75 13.76
C SER A 238 -3.77 22.31 13.44
N THR A 239 -4.77 21.43 13.36
CA THR A 239 -4.61 19.99 13.17
C THR A 239 -3.62 19.67 12.04
N GLU A 240 -2.57 18.94 12.39
CA GLU A 240 -1.52 18.46 11.49
C GLU A 240 -2.12 17.35 10.58
N VAL A 241 -1.83 17.35 9.28
CA VAL A 241 -2.44 16.40 8.32
C VAL A 241 -1.40 15.38 7.88
N ILE A 242 -1.78 14.10 7.88
CA ILE A 242 -0.97 13.01 7.33
C ILE A 242 -1.10 13.05 5.81
N VAL A 243 0.05 13.10 5.15
CA VAL A 243 0.16 13.14 3.69
C VAL A 243 0.99 11.96 3.18
N GLU A 244 1.05 11.79 1.86
CA GLU A 244 1.81 10.72 1.18
C GLU A 244 3.31 10.68 1.49
N TRP A 245 3.85 11.74 2.08
CA TRP A 245 5.27 11.90 2.37
C TRP A 245 5.83 10.80 3.30
N VAL A 246 6.88 10.13 2.84
CA VAL A 246 7.69 9.20 3.62
C VAL A 246 8.88 9.93 4.23
N SER A 247 9.06 9.82 5.55
CA SER A 247 10.23 10.39 6.22
C SER A 247 11.51 9.67 5.81
N ASN A 248 12.65 10.37 5.84
CA ASN A 248 13.95 9.76 5.53
C ASN A 248 14.25 8.54 6.43
N CYS A 249 13.73 8.49 7.67
CA CYS A 249 13.91 7.32 8.54
C CYS A 249 13.18 6.09 7.99
N ALA A 250 11.95 6.27 7.52
CA ALA A 250 11.16 5.20 6.92
C ALA A 250 11.76 4.77 5.57
N GLU A 251 12.10 5.71 4.70
CA GLU A 251 12.77 5.45 3.41
C GLU A 251 14.06 4.63 3.60
N ASN A 252 14.98 5.09 4.48
CA ASN A 252 16.23 4.37 4.73
C ASN A 252 16.00 2.98 5.34
N SER A 253 14.94 2.79 6.12
CA SER A 253 14.61 1.49 6.71
C SER A 253 14.17 0.51 5.62
N VAL A 254 13.33 0.97 4.69
CA VAL A 254 12.87 0.20 3.53
C VAL A 254 14.04 -0.15 2.62
N HIS A 255 14.88 0.83 2.24
CA HIS A 255 16.09 0.58 1.44
C HIS A 255 17.02 -0.42 2.11
N SER A 256 17.32 -0.23 3.40
CA SER A 256 18.19 -1.13 4.15
C SER A 256 17.63 -2.55 4.22
N TYR A 257 16.31 -2.70 4.31
CA TYR A 257 15.66 -4.01 4.28
C TYR A 257 15.78 -4.65 2.90
N ILE A 258 15.50 -3.90 1.83
CA ILE A 258 15.63 -4.37 0.45
C ILE A 258 17.08 -4.85 0.19
N ASP A 259 18.07 -4.00 0.46
CA ASP A 259 19.51 -4.28 0.30
C ASP A 259 19.98 -5.55 1.03
N SER A 260 19.28 -5.91 2.11
CA SER A 260 19.65 -7.04 2.95
C SER A 260 18.98 -8.37 2.55
N ASN A 261 17.86 -8.31 1.82
CA ASN A 261 16.97 -9.47 1.62
C ASN A 261 16.67 -9.80 0.15
N PHE A 262 16.96 -8.91 -0.80
CA PHE A 262 16.76 -9.13 -2.25
C PHE A 262 18.11 -9.06 -3.00
#